data_AF-A0AB34KUL3-F1
#
_entry.id   AF-A0AB34KUL3-F1
#
_cell.length_a   1.000
_cell.length_b   1.000
_cell.length_c   1.000
_cell.angle_alpha   90.00
_cell.angle_beta   90.00
_cell.angle_gamma   90.00
#
_symmetry.space_group_name_H-M   'P 1'
#
loop_
_entity.id
_entity.type
_entity.pdbx_description
1 polymer ?
#
loop_
_entity_poly.entity_id
_entity_poly.type
_entity_poly.pdbx_seq_one_letter_code
_entity_poly.pdbx_strand_id
1 'polypeptide(L)'
;MPRSMAPPPSGEFTIRLNKPFEGKPTQTIEVIGEPNRPASIRQSQYEGSTKSSEKAGDVPKDDVVELMTLVNQLRGFPSHMTKDVYGLNVYFELNTFEIQWANKDEDPTANEVSEIAPEQKQTFKDVVESFEALARTFAKHDSAI
;
A
#
# COMPACT_ATOMS: atom_id res chain seq x y z
N MET A 1 -12.55 -16.36 -12.64
CA MET A 1 -11.76 -17.25 -11.77
C MET A 1 -11.29 -16.40 -10.60
N PRO A 2 -11.57 -16.75 -9.34
CA PRO A 2 -11.04 -16.01 -8.21
C PRO A 2 -9.51 -16.12 -8.27
N ARG A 3 -8.81 -14.99 -8.20
CA ARG A 3 -7.35 -15.00 -8.05
C ARG A 3 -7.05 -15.52 -6.65
N SER A 4 -6.94 -16.83 -6.50
CA SER A 4 -6.31 -17.45 -5.34
C SER A 4 -4.83 -17.07 -5.39
N MET A 5 -4.51 -15.86 -4.92
CA MET A 5 -3.15 -15.51 -4.53
C MET A 5 -2.81 -16.45 -3.39
N ALA A 6 -1.78 -17.27 -3.61
CA ALA A 6 -1.27 -18.17 -2.58
C ALA A 6 -1.04 -17.35 -1.30
N PRO A 7 -1.42 -17.86 -0.10
CA PRO A 7 -1.00 -17.25 1.14
C PRO A 7 0.50 -17.01 1.07
N PRO A 8 1.02 -15.83 1.47
CA PRO A 8 2.45 -15.59 1.48
C PRO A 8 3.13 -16.76 2.17
N PRO A 9 4.09 -17.44 1.52
CA PRO A 9 4.89 -18.43 2.25
C PRO A 9 5.54 -17.67 3.41
N SER A 10 5.62 -18.29 4.58
CA SER A 10 6.37 -17.78 5.73
C SER A 10 5.89 -16.49 6.42
N GLY A 11 4.59 -16.23 6.59
CA GLY A 11 4.13 -15.20 7.55
C GLY A 11 4.63 -13.77 7.28
N GLU A 12 5.15 -13.53 6.07
CA GLU A 12 5.58 -12.24 5.58
C GLU A 12 4.36 -11.39 5.23
N PHE A 13 4.50 -10.08 5.40
CA PHE A 13 3.56 -9.10 4.89
C PHE A 13 4.21 -8.27 3.78
N THR A 14 3.37 -7.87 2.83
CA THR A 14 3.71 -6.94 1.75
C THR A 14 2.68 -5.83 1.72
N ILE A 15 3.12 -4.58 1.84
CA ILE A 15 2.29 -3.40 1.67
C ILE A 15 2.81 -2.62 0.49
N ARG A 16 1.94 -2.30 -0.46
CA ARG A 16 2.32 -1.59 -1.69
C ARG A 16 1.44 -0.38 -1.92
N LEU A 17 2.08 0.72 -2.30
CA LEU A 17 1.45 1.95 -2.75
C LEU A 17 1.95 2.29 -4.15
N ASN A 18 1.04 2.47 -5.10
CA ASN A 18 1.34 2.98 -6.44
C ASN A 18 0.61 4.30 -6.70
N LYS A 19 1.27 5.22 -7.38
CA LYS A 19 0.68 6.43 -7.95
C LYS A 19 0.92 6.42 -9.45
N PRO A 20 -0.08 6.70 -10.30
CA PRO A 20 -1.50 6.94 -10.00
C PRO A 20 -2.28 5.65 -9.62
N PHE A 21 -3.57 5.80 -9.27
CA PHE A 21 -4.50 4.67 -9.02
C PHE A 21 -4.64 3.74 -10.23
N GLU A 22 -4.63 4.32 -11.43
CA GLU A 22 -4.68 3.58 -12.68
C GLU A 22 -3.78 4.21 -13.74
N GLY A 23 -3.10 3.36 -14.51
CA GLY A 23 -2.17 3.77 -15.57
C GLY A 23 -0.72 3.43 -15.24
N LYS A 24 0.21 4.17 -15.88
CA LYS A 24 1.64 3.95 -15.70
C LYS A 24 2.09 4.52 -14.35
N PRO A 25 2.71 3.71 -13.47
CA PRO A 25 3.16 4.20 -12.18
C PRO A 25 4.22 5.28 -12.39
N THR A 26 4.10 6.40 -11.68
CA THR A 26 5.14 7.43 -11.53
C THR A 26 5.93 7.20 -10.25
N GLN A 27 5.30 6.61 -9.24
CA GLN A 27 5.92 6.29 -7.97
C GLN A 27 5.33 4.99 -7.42
N THR A 28 6.21 4.13 -6.91
CA THR A 28 5.84 2.91 -6.17
C THR A 28 6.58 2.91 -4.85
N ILE A 29 5.87 2.60 -3.77
CA ILE A 29 6.46 2.33 -2.45
C ILE A 29 6.04 0.92 -2.08
N GLU A 30 6.99 0.10 -1.64
CA GLU A 30 6.75 -1.27 -1.22
C GLU A 30 7.47 -1.51 0.11
N VAL A 31 6.76 -2.11 1.06
CA VAL A 31 7.32 -2.57 2.33
C VAL A 31 7.08 -4.06 2.43
N ILE A 32 8.17 -4.82 2.62
CA ILE A 32 8.16 -6.28 2.74
C ILE A 32 8.85 -6.64 4.04
N GLY A 33 8.20 -7.43 4.88
CA GLY A 33 8.81 -7.87 6.12
C GLY A 33 7.99 -8.92 6.86
N GLU A 34 8.37 -9.17 8.10
CA GLU A 34 7.66 -10.07 9.00
C GLU A 34 7.11 -9.30 10.20
N PRO A 35 5.94 -9.67 10.74
CA PRO A 35 5.42 -9.06 11.97
C PRO A 35 6.44 -9.15 13.10
N ASN A 36 6.57 -8.08 13.89
CA ASN A 36 7.50 -7.99 15.02
C ASN A 36 8.99 -8.09 14.65
N ARG A 37 9.35 -7.87 13.38
CA ARG A 37 10.74 -7.77 12.90
C ARG A 37 10.94 -6.48 12.10
N PRO A 38 12.20 -6.06 11.86
CA PRO A 38 12.49 -5.06 10.86
C PRO A 38 11.98 -5.49 9.47
N ALA A 39 11.56 -4.53 8.66
CA ALA A 39 11.07 -4.73 7.30
C ALA A 39 11.94 -3.98 6.30
N SER A 40 12.00 -4.45 5.06
CA SER A 40 12.64 -3.72 3.97
C SER A 40 11.63 -2.77 3.31
N ILE A 41 12.03 -1.54 3.05
CA ILE A 41 11.24 -0.56 2.31
C ILE A 41 11.96 -0.17 1.02
N ARG A 42 11.20 -0.09 -0.06
CA ARG A 42 11.66 0.32 -1.39
C ARG A 42 10.76 1.41 -1.93
N GLN A 43 11.37 2.49 -2.39
CA GLN A 43 10.72 3.57 -3.10
C GLN A 43 11.28 3.64 -4.51
N SER A 44 10.43 3.44 -5.50
CA SER A 44 10.75 3.50 -6.91
C SER A 44 10.11 4.72 -7.54
N GLN A 45 10.87 5.44 -8.36
CA GLN A 45 10.38 6.49 -9.24
C GLN A 45 10.48 6.04 -10.68
N TYR A 46 9.54 6.51 -11.50
CA TYR A 46 9.45 6.14 -12.90
C TYR A 46 9.39 7.38 -13.78
N GLU A 47 10.14 7.34 -14.88
CA GLU A 47 9.99 8.24 -16.01
C GLU A 47 9.34 7.47 -17.16
N GLY A 48 8.05 7.71 -17.38
CA GLY A 48 7.26 6.97 -18.36
C GLY A 48 6.99 5.53 -17.92
N SER A 49 7.58 4.55 -18.60
CA SER A 49 7.47 3.12 -18.26
C SER A 49 8.76 2.53 -17.69
N THR A 50 9.80 3.36 -17.56
CA THR A 50 11.12 2.94 -17.10
C THR A 50 11.33 3.44 -15.69
N LYS A 51 11.85 2.57 -14.83
CA LYS A 51 12.22 2.91 -13.47
C LYS A 51 13.46 3.81 -13.51
N SER A 52 13.32 5.06 -13.08
CA SER A 52 14.37 6.07 -13.16
C SER A 52 15.25 6.11 -11.90
N SER A 53 14.69 5.75 -10.75
CA SER A 53 15.40 5.66 -9.48
C SER A 53 14.76 4.59 -8.60
N GLU A 54 15.57 3.86 -7.86
CA GLU A 54 15.12 3.09 -6.71
C GLU A 54 15.91 3.52 -5.47
N LYS A 55 15.21 3.72 -4.36
CA LYS A 55 15.80 3.85 -3.05
C LYS A 55 15.30 2.73 -2.15
N ALA A 56 16.20 2.14 -1.39
CA ALA A 56 15.90 1.11 -0.43
C ALA A 56 16.35 1.50 0.98
N GLY A 57 15.84 0.79 1.96
CA GLY A 57 16.31 0.86 3.34
C GLY A 57 15.57 -0.14 4.21
N ASP A 58 15.81 -0.01 5.51
CA ASP A 58 15.23 -0.88 6.53
C ASP A 58 14.37 -0.03 7.48
N VAL A 59 13.17 -0.53 7.73
CA VAL A 59 12.24 0.00 8.73
C VAL A 59 12.45 -0.80 10.01
N PRO A 60 12.78 -0.16 11.14
CA PRO A 60 12.99 -0.86 12.39
C PRO A 60 11.68 -1.46 12.90
N LYS A 61 11.80 -2.42 13.81
CA LYS A 61 10.66 -3.18 14.35
C LYS A 61 9.56 -2.28 14.92
N ASP A 62 9.91 -1.24 15.66
CA ASP A 62 8.93 -0.40 16.35
C ASP A 62 8.03 0.35 15.34
N ASP A 63 8.63 0.94 14.30
CA ASP A 63 7.91 1.55 13.18
C ASP A 63 7.07 0.53 12.38
N VAL A 64 7.54 -0.72 12.24
CA VAL A 64 6.75 -1.80 11.62
C VAL A 64 5.49 -2.11 12.43
N VAL A 65 5.58 -2.15 13.76
CA VAL A 65 4.43 -2.39 14.65
C VAL A 65 3.41 -1.26 14.55
N GLU A 66 3.88 -0.01 14.50
CA GLU A 66 3.00 1.15 14.28
C GLU A 66 2.35 1.12 12.89
N LEU A 67 3.12 0.79 11.85
CA LEU A 67 2.61 0.62 10.49
C LEU A 67 1.50 -0.44 10.43
N MET A 68 1.71 -1.61 11.05
CA MET A 68 0.69 -2.67 11.13
C MET A 68 -0.58 -2.17 11.83
N THR A 69 -0.43 -1.40 12.91
CA THR A 69 -1.55 -0.81 13.64
C THR A 69 -2.34 0.19 12.78
N LEU A 70 -1.65 0.99 11.96
CA LEU A 70 -2.27 1.95 11.05
C LEU A 70 -3.01 1.26 9.90
N VAL A 71 -2.37 0.31 9.21
CA VAL A 71 -3.02 -0.38 8.07
C VAL A 71 -4.19 -1.25 8.52
N ASN A 72 -4.19 -1.73 9.76
CA ASN A 72 -5.31 -2.46 10.34
C ASN A 72 -6.60 -1.61 10.45
N GLN A 73 -6.48 -0.27 10.45
CA GLN A 73 -7.64 0.61 10.41
C GLN A 73 -8.37 0.56 9.07
N LEU A 74 -7.69 0.18 7.98
CA LEU A 74 -8.28 0.05 6.65
C LEU A 74 -9.05 -1.27 6.47
N ARG A 75 -9.12 -2.11 7.51
CA ARG A 75 -9.86 -3.37 7.43
C ARG A 75 -11.35 -3.11 7.19
N GLY A 76 -11.88 -3.72 6.13
CA GLY A 76 -13.28 -3.55 5.76
C GLY A 76 -13.59 -2.22 5.09
N PHE A 77 -12.56 -1.48 4.68
CA PHE A 77 -12.75 -0.31 3.83
C PHE A 77 -13.22 -0.75 2.45
N PRO A 78 -14.15 -0.01 1.82
CA PRO A 78 -14.67 -0.36 0.50
C PRO A 78 -13.58 -0.24 -0.58
N SER A 79 -13.63 -1.11 -1.58
CA SER A 79 -12.74 -1.06 -2.75
C SER A 79 -13.55 -0.94 -4.04
N HIS A 80 -12.92 -0.47 -5.13
CA HIS A 80 -13.60 -0.37 -6.41
C HIS A 80 -12.61 -0.57 -7.56
N MET A 81 -12.91 -1.48 -8.48
CA MET A 81 -11.96 -1.91 -9.52
C MET A 81 -11.46 -0.79 -10.46
N THR A 82 -12.31 0.18 -10.79
CA THR A 82 -12.00 1.22 -11.80
C THR A 82 -12.13 2.66 -11.30
N LYS A 83 -12.56 2.87 -10.05
CA LYS A 83 -12.85 4.21 -9.52
C LYS A 83 -12.05 4.41 -8.25
N ASP A 84 -11.29 5.49 -8.21
CA ASP A 84 -10.70 5.96 -6.96
C ASP A 84 -11.79 6.60 -6.09
N VAL A 85 -12.40 5.77 -5.23
CA VAL A 85 -13.48 6.20 -4.31
C VAL A 85 -12.97 7.11 -3.19
N TYR A 86 -11.66 7.15 -2.96
CA TYR A 86 -11.01 7.95 -1.93
C TYR A 86 -10.49 9.31 -2.44
N GLY A 87 -10.27 9.43 -3.76
CA GLY A 87 -9.89 10.68 -4.41
C GLY A 87 -8.43 11.10 -4.20
N LEU A 88 -7.55 10.16 -3.84
CA LEU A 88 -6.11 10.41 -3.62
C LEU A 88 -5.23 10.09 -4.84
N ASN A 89 -5.82 9.50 -5.88
CA ASN A 89 -5.17 8.97 -7.07
C ASN A 89 -4.03 7.98 -6.70
N VAL A 90 -4.30 7.09 -5.76
CA VAL A 90 -3.35 6.12 -5.21
C VAL A 90 -3.96 4.73 -5.25
N TYR A 91 -3.24 3.76 -5.77
CA TYR A 91 -3.52 2.34 -5.56
C TYR A 91 -2.79 1.88 -4.30
N PHE A 92 -3.53 1.31 -3.35
CA PHE A 92 -2.98 0.82 -2.09
C PHE A 92 -3.39 -0.63 -1.89
N GLU A 93 -2.41 -1.48 -1.59
CA GLU A 93 -2.55 -2.94 -1.49
C GLU A 93 -1.90 -3.43 -0.19
N LEU A 94 -2.66 -4.19 0.56
CA LEU A 94 -2.31 -4.81 1.82
C LEU A 94 -2.36 -6.32 1.64
N ASN A 95 -1.19 -6.96 1.70
CA ASN A 95 -1.06 -8.40 1.75
C ASN A 95 -0.40 -8.77 3.08
N THR A 96 -1.19 -8.81 4.14
CA THR A 96 -0.74 -9.18 5.49
C THR A 96 -1.39 -10.49 5.91
N PHE A 97 -0.97 -11.06 7.03
CA PHE A 97 -1.62 -12.25 7.60
C PHE A 97 -3.08 -11.99 8.00
N GLU A 98 -3.40 -10.79 8.47
CA GLU A 98 -4.73 -10.44 8.97
C GLU A 98 -5.65 -9.86 7.90
N ILE A 99 -5.07 -9.18 6.91
CA ILE A 99 -5.77 -8.38 5.90
C ILE A 99 -5.16 -8.66 4.53
N GLN A 100 -6.02 -9.14 3.62
CA GLN A 100 -5.78 -9.15 2.19
C GLN A 100 -6.79 -8.19 1.55
N TRP A 101 -6.32 -7.02 1.13
CA TRP A 101 -7.18 -5.95 0.63
C TRP A 101 -6.41 -5.02 -0.29
N ALA A 102 -6.96 -4.72 -1.46
CA ALA A 102 -6.56 -3.58 -2.25
C ALA A 102 -7.75 -2.65 -2.51
N ASN A 103 -7.49 -1.34 -2.55
CA ASN A 103 -8.55 -0.37 -2.89
C ASN A 103 -9.06 -0.47 -4.34
N LYS A 104 -8.44 -1.34 -5.15
CA LYS A 104 -8.83 -1.70 -6.51
C LYS A 104 -9.39 -3.14 -6.63
N ASP A 105 -9.70 -3.79 -5.51
CA ASP A 105 -10.38 -5.07 -5.56
C ASP A 105 -11.85 -4.93 -6.00
N GLU A 106 -12.40 -6.02 -6.53
CA GLU A 106 -13.82 -6.12 -6.85
C GLU A 106 -14.59 -6.34 -5.55
N ASP A 107 -15.23 -5.28 -5.06
CA ASP A 107 -16.18 -5.37 -3.96
C ASP A 107 -17.62 -5.40 -4.54
N PRO A 108 -18.39 -6.48 -4.31
CA PRO A 108 -19.75 -6.61 -4.84
C PRO A 108 -20.71 -5.55 -4.29
N THR A 109 -20.36 -4.88 -3.18
CA THR A 109 -21.12 -3.77 -2.59
C THR A 109 -20.68 -2.40 -3.12
N ALA A 110 -19.60 -2.33 -3.92
CA ALA A 110 -19.05 -1.07 -4.44
C ALA A 110 -20.03 -0.29 -5.34
N ASN A 111 -20.96 -0.98 -6.00
CA ASN A 111 -22.01 -0.35 -6.82
C ASN A 111 -23.14 0.26 -5.98
N GLU A 112 -23.26 -0.10 -4.69
CA GLU A 112 -24.28 0.42 -3.77
C GLU A 112 -23.73 1.61 -2.95
N VAL A 113 -22.43 1.62 -2.64
CA VAL A 113 -21.78 2.71 -1.89
C VAL A 113 -21.42 3.86 -2.83
N SER A 114 -22.39 4.74 -3.10
CA SER A 114 -22.19 5.92 -3.97
C SER A 114 -21.20 6.95 -3.38
N GLU A 115 -21.08 7.02 -2.05
CA GLU A 115 -20.17 7.94 -1.35
C GLU A 115 -19.54 7.29 -0.11
N ILE A 116 -18.21 7.31 -0.06
CA ILE A 116 -17.45 6.93 1.15
C ILE A 116 -17.55 8.07 2.16
N ALA A 117 -17.79 7.71 3.44
CA ALA A 117 -17.89 8.68 4.53
C ALA A 117 -16.62 9.55 4.61
N PRO A 118 -16.73 10.87 4.88
CA PRO A 118 -15.58 11.77 4.97
C PRO A 118 -14.52 11.27 5.96
N GLU A 119 -14.93 10.65 7.06
CA GLU A 119 -14.05 10.09 8.08
C GLU A 119 -13.20 8.95 7.52
N GLN A 120 -13.80 8.04 6.73
CA GLN A 120 -13.05 6.95 6.09
C GLN A 120 -12.08 7.47 5.03
N LYS A 121 -12.46 8.50 4.26
CA LYS A 121 -11.54 9.15 3.32
C LYS A 121 -10.36 9.79 4.05
N GLN A 122 -10.61 10.43 5.19
CA GLN A 122 -9.57 11.03 6.01
C GLN A 122 -8.64 9.96 6.59
N THR A 123 -9.17 8.88 7.15
CA THR A 123 -8.36 7.75 7.64
C THR A 123 -7.51 7.13 6.52
N PHE A 124 -8.08 6.90 5.34
CA PHE A 124 -7.32 6.38 4.20
C PHE A 124 -6.19 7.34 3.80
N LYS A 125 -6.47 8.65 3.80
CA LYS A 125 -5.46 9.68 3.54
C LYS A 125 -4.35 9.68 4.59
N ASP A 126 -4.69 9.62 5.87
CA ASP A 126 -3.72 9.63 6.96
C ASP A 126 -2.79 8.40 6.89
N VAL A 127 -3.33 7.23 6.57
CA VAL A 127 -2.54 6.00 6.38
C VAL A 127 -1.62 6.11 5.16
N VAL A 128 -2.14 6.59 4.04
CA VAL A 128 -1.36 6.81 2.81
C VAL A 128 -0.23 7.81 3.04
N GLU A 129 -0.51 8.97 3.65
CA GLU A 129 0.48 10.00 3.94
C GLU A 129 1.55 9.49 4.93
N SER A 130 1.14 8.72 5.95
CA SER A 130 2.07 8.08 6.89
C SER A 130 2.99 7.07 6.20
N PHE A 131 2.45 6.26 5.29
CA PHE A 131 3.24 5.31 4.51
C PHE A 131 4.25 6.02 3.58
N GLU A 132 3.85 7.14 2.98
CA GLU A 132 4.77 7.96 2.20
C GLU A 132 5.85 8.62 3.06
N ALA A 133 5.50 9.10 4.25
CA ALA A 133 6.46 9.66 5.20
C ALA A 133 7.46 8.59 5.67
N LEU A 134 7.01 7.34 5.88
CA LEU A 134 7.86 6.21 6.20
C LEU A 134 8.89 5.96 5.10
N ALA A 135 8.46 5.93 3.83
CA ALA A 135 9.35 5.80 2.68
C ALA A 135 10.40 6.90 2.63
N ARG A 136 10.00 8.17 2.78
CA ARG A 136 10.94 9.30 2.80
C ARG A 136 11.96 9.22 3.95
N THR A 137 11.56 8.62 5.07
CA THR A 137 12.39 8.50 6.27
C THR A 137 13.42 7.38 6.15
N PHE A 138 13.02 6.23 5.60
CA PHE A 138 13.83 5.01 5.62
C PHE A 138 14.41 4.61 4.26
N ALA A 139 13.74 4.88 3.14
CA ALA A 139 14.24 4.59 1.79
C ALA A 139 15.27 5.66 1.34
N LYS A 140 16.43 5.67 2.00
CA LYS A 140 17.48 6.69 1.81
C LYS A 140 18.63 6.23 0.92
N HIS A 141 18.84 4.93 0.77
CA HIS A 141 19.98 4.39 0.03
C HIS A 141 19.58 4.15 -1.41
N ASP A 142 20.33 4.69 -2.38
CA ASP A 142 20.12 4.34 -3.78
C ASP A 142 20.37 2.84 -3.96
N SER A 143 19.39 2.17 -4.57
CA SER A 143 19.40 0.74 -4.88
C SER A 143 19.67 0.55 -6.37
N ALA A 144 20.34 -0.53 -6.73
CA ALA A 144 20.57 -0.86 -8.13
C ALA A 144 19.23 -1.15 -8.82
N ILE A 145 18.99 -0.46 -9.93
CA ILE A 145 17.77 -0.55 -10.75
C ILE A 145 17.94 -1.61 -11.83
#